data_AF-A0A2N0MAA8-F1
#
_entry.id   AF-A0A2N0MAA8-F1
#
_cell.length_a   1.000
_cell.length_b   1.000
_cell.length_c   1.000
_cell.angle_alpha   90.00
_cell.angle_beta   90.00
_cell.angle_gamma   90.00
#
_symmetry.space_group_name_H-M   'P 1'
#
loop_
_entity.id
_entity.type
_entity.pdbx_description
1 polymer ?
#
loop_
_entity_poly.entity_id
_entity_poly.type
_entity_poly.pdbx_seq_one_letter_code
_entity_poly.pdbx_strand_id
1 'polypeptide(L)'
;LSGEERTAAGKYLGFEHLDLSRYTTLENSGDGGAPIPLGRDRLSWEERQRLFDLADQFDLLLGDPQKEENFQFWRGYLRDKVQLHRSHTGFLDSIELPRAPALSSALGFLVDLEGRRPGDQAQRIAGRLPAEPFLVNFFPALSNRTLLELFAGATPIPQGVTLQATASFVERLNRFGEVVDQVLAMGRDLPLQGALELTRFLEEIDYEPKDDLRLFFELFRDKDPDAAGRVVQMLDKDTIRLLMEIVPAQLRFTLTPEELLAKLDITAESETSALIPGVTILVEEPSGNFNIDEPFLDRMFQVVAGRGTLEAPQMLEVLRETPFPLEGFILRQPEAAASLLAGDLDIAVRLVQESDPVVSPPARIIHRLINADPALAALLVQALEDRGEDELVMESLAYLAYDKARWDRVPGLPISLEGDGQFLSTLLGLQGADGLALRLGESFQVYGRRAADGQMDAEFLSRYRETLEAAVSFLPDAGAREELERIIALAAQAGNAGG
;
A
#
# COMPACT_ATOMS: atom_id res chain seq x y z
N LEU A 1 11.42 4.84 13.25
CA LEU A 1 11.56 4.21 11.93
C LEU A 1 12.81 4.72 11.25
N SER A 2 13.88 3.94 11.36
CA SER A 2 15.07 4.01 10.51
C SER A 2 14.69 3.89 9.03
N GLY A 3 15.62 4.17 8.11
CA GLY A 3 15.37 4.00 6.67
C GLY A 3 14.94 2.57 6.32
N GLU A 4 15.63 1.57 6.89
CA GLU A 4 15.30 0.15 6.73
C GLU A 4 13.93 -0.21 7.32
N GLU A 5 13.60 0.31 8.50
CA GLU A 5 12.29 0.09 9.14
C GLU A 5 11.15 0.72 8.33
N ARG A 6 11.38 1.85 7.64
CA ARG A 6 10.39 2.44 6.74
C ARG A 6 10.25 1.67 5.44
N THR A 7 11.35 1.17 4.89
CA THR A 7 11.31 0.31 3.69
C THR A 7 10.59 -1.00 4.00
N ALA A 8 10.89 -1.63 5.14
CA ALA A 8 10.18 -2.81 5.62
C ALA A 8 8.69 -2.48 5.85
N ALA A 9 8.37 -1.42 6.59
CA ALA A 9 6.98 -1.02 6.80
C ALA A 9 6.24 -0.67 5.49
N GLY A 10 6.92 -0.07 4.51
CA GLY A 10 6.37 0.21 3.18
C GLY A 10 6.11 -1.06 2.37
N LYS A 11 6.91 -2.12 2.57
CA LYS A 11 6.66 -3.45 1.99
C LYS A 11 5.33 -4.02 2.49
N TYR A 12 5.06 -3.93 3.80
CA TYR A 12 3.84 -4.47 4.40
C TYR A 12 2.59 -3.57 4.19
N LEU A 13 2.73 -2.26 4.39
CA LEU A 13 1.61 -1.31 4.30
C LEU A 13 1.19 -1.04 2.86
N GLY A 14 2.12 -1.13 1.89
CA GLY A 14 1.80 -0.94 0.47
C GLY A 14 0.83 -2.01 -0.07
N PHE A 15 0.91 -3.25 0.43
CA PHE A 15 0.10 -4.37 -0.07
C PHE A 15 -1.14 -4.69 0.76
N GLU A 16 -1.16 -4.38 2.05
CA GLU A 16 -2.28 -4.70 2.94
C GLU A 16 -2.73 -3.45 3.70
N HIS A 17 -3.45 -2.56 3.00
CA HIS A 17 -4.14 -1.44 3.63
C HIS A 17 -5.55 -1.84 4.08
N LEU A 18 -5.99 -1.26 5.20
CA LEU A 18 -7.40 -1.23 5.57
C LEU A 18 -8.17 -0.47 4.47
N ASP A 19 -8.90 -1.20 3.63
CA ASP A 19 -9.75 -0.61 2.60
C ASP A 19 -10.88 0.21 3.25
N LEU A 20 -10.68 1.52 3.32
CA LEU A 20 -11.64 2.46 3.88
C LEU A 20 -12.76 2.82 2.89
N SER A 21 -12.71 2.36 1.63
CA SER A 21 -13.73 2.68 0.62
C SER A 21 -15.12 2.16 1.02
N ARG A 22 -15.17 1.06 1.79
CA ARG A 22 -16.42 0.47 2.29
C ARG A 22 -17.05 1.24 3.46
N TYR A 23 -16.31 2.20 4.03
CA TYR A 23 -16.75 3.01 5.16
C TYR A 23 -17.17 4.42 4.75
N THR A 24 -17.18 4.75 3.45
CA THR A 24 -17.50 6.10 2.95
C THR A 24 -18.94 6.52 3.21
N THR A 25 -19.83 5.57 3.51
CA THR A 25 -21.25 5.81 3.81
C THR A 25 -21.51 6.09 5.28
N LEU A 26 -20.52 5.90 6.17
CA LEU A 26 -20.66 6.30 7.56
C LEU A 26 -20.74 7.82 7.61
N GLU A 27 -21.88 8.33 8.08
CA GLU A 27 -21.97 9.72 8.49
C GLU A 27 -20.87 9.96 9.52
N ASN A 28 -20.08 11.00 9.28
CA ASN A 28 -19.08 11.48 10.23
C ASN A 28 -19.85 11.87 11.49
N SER A 29 -19.98 10.94 12.42
CA SER A 29 -20.70 11.14 13.68
C SER A 29 -19.89 12.22 14.38
N GLY A 30 -20.41 13.45 14.39
CA GLY A 30 -19.72 14.65 14.84
C GLY A 30 -19.23 14.64 16.30
N ASP A 31 -19.30 13.49 16.96
CA ASP A 31 -18.65 13.17 18.24
C ASP A 31 -17.16 12.85 18.10
N GLY A 32 -16.65 12.60 16.89
CA GLY A 32 -15.24 12.75 16.58
C GLY A 32 -14.86 14.22 16.55
N GLY A 33 -14.98 14.92 17.68
CA GLY A 33 -14.63 16.32 17.95
C GLY A 33 -14.77 17.26 16.75
N ALA A 34 -15.84 18.07 16.71
CA ALA A 34 -16.03 19.17 15.76
C ALA A 34 -14.69 19.69 15.21
N PRO A 35 -14.49 19.74 13.87
CA PRO A 35 -13.20 20.11 13.28
C PRO A 35 -12.70 21.37 13.96
N ILE A 36 -11.66 21.21 14.77
CA ILE A 36 -11.30 22.14 15.83
C ILE A 36 -11.16 23.53 15.19
N PRO A 37 -11.96 24.54 15.57
CA PRO A 37 -11.79 25.90 15.07
C PRO A 37 -10.37 26.43 15.36
N LEU A 38 -9.77 26.03 16.50
CA LEU A 38 -8.35 26.26 16.85
C LEU A 38 -7.36 25.56 15.89
N GLY A 39 -7.77 24.50 15.21
CA GLY A 39 -6.93 23.76 14.26
C GLY A 39 -6.63 24.58 13.01
N ARG A 40 -7.59 25.36 12.49
CA ARG A 40 -7.36 26.18 11.30
C ARG A 40 -6.39 27.34 11.55
N ASP A 41 -6.53 28.02 12.68
CA ASP A 41 -5.61 29.12 13.04
C ASP A 41 -4.20 28.59 13.36
N ARG A 42 -4.12 27.43 14.03
CA ARG A 42 -2.85 26.75 14.29
C ARG A 42 -2.18 26.24 13.01
N LEU A 43 -2.94 25.64 12.10
CA LEU A 43 -2.44 25.22 10.78
C LEU A 43 -1.95 26.41 9.98
N SER A 44 -2.73 27.50 9.91
CA SER A 44 -2.32 28.72 9.23
C SER A 44 -1.04 29.32 9.84
N TRP A 45 -0.86 29.21 11.17
CA TRP A 45 0.36 29.65 11.83
C TRP A 45 1.55 28.75 11.48
N GLU A 46 1.38 27.42 11.52
CA GLU A 46 2.42 26.45 11.15
C GLU A 46 2.84 26.58 9.68
N GLU A 47 1.90 26.81 8.77
CA GLU A 47 2.15 27.04 7.35
C GLU A 47 2.98 28.31 7.09
N ARG A 48 2.65 29.40 7.78
CA ARG A 48 3.44 30.64 7.74
C ARG A 48 4.82 30.44 8.36
N GLN A 49 4.92 29.72 9.47
CA GLN A 49 6.20 29.41 10.10
C GLN A 49 7.11 28.66 9.12
N ARG A 50 6.59 27.69 8.35
CA ARG A 50 7.38 26.98 7.34
C ARG A 50 7.90 27.88 6.20
N LEU A 51 7.17 28.93 5.82
CA LEU A 51 7.64 29.94 4.87
C LEU A 51 8.69 30.86 5.49
N PHE A 52 8.52 31.22 6.76
CA PHE A 52 9.53 31.96 7.52
C PHE A 52 10.84 31.17 7.65
N ASP A 53 10.75 29.90 8.05
CA ASP A 53 11.91 29.00 8.21
C ASP A 53 12.66 28.84 6.89
N LEU A 54 11.96 28.73 5.76
CA LEU A 54 12.58 28.75 4.43
C LEU A 54 13.40 30.04 4.23
N ALA A 55 12.83 31.21 4.54
CA ALA A 55 13.50 32.49 4.34
C ALA A 55 14.69 32.71 5.29
N ASP A 56 14.60 32.22 6.52
CA ASP A 56 15.64 32.33 7.55
C ASP A 56 16.82 31.38 7.25
N GLN A 57 16.52 30.16 6.80
CA GLN A 57 17.52 29.10 6.66
C GLN A 57 18.01 28.89 5.23
N PHE A 58 17.47 29.61 4.24
CA PHE A 58 17.78 29.38 2.82
C PHE A 58 19.28 29.32 2.51
N ASP A 59 20.07 30.21 3.13
CA ASP A 59 21.51 30.27 2.91
C ASP A 59 22.27 29.05 3.42
N LEU A 60 21.73 28.33 4.41
CA LEU A 60 22.29 27.08 4.90
C LEU A 60 22.07 25.91 3.93
N LEU A 61 21.13 26.05 2.99
CA LEU A 61 20.79 25.04 2.00
C LEU A 61 21.63 25.17 0.72
N LEU A 62 22.42 26.25 0.61
CA LEU A 62 23.29 26.53 -0.52
C LEU A 62 24.62 25.76 -0.37
N GLY A 63 25.19 25.30 -1.48
CA GLY A 63 26.53 24.69 -1.48
C GLY A 63 26.83 23.87 -2.74
N ASP A 64 27.89 23.08 -2.66
CA ASP A 64 28.31 22.19 -3.73
C ASP A 64 27.38 20.95 -3.85
N PRO A 65 27.22 20.38 -5.05
CA PRO A 65 26.44 19.17 -5.25
C PRO A 65 26.95 18.01 -4.39
N GLN A 66 26.05 17.40 -3.61
CA GLN A 66 26.35 16.18 -2.87
C GLN A 66 25.85 14.94 -3.62
N LYS A 67 26.59 13.82 -3.46
CA LYS A 67 26.26 12.54 -4.11
C LYS A 67 24.97 11.90 -3.55
N GLU A 68 24.61 12.20 -2.30
CA GLU A 68 23.51 11.55 -1.57
C GLU A 68 22.21 12.38 -1.51
N GLU A 69 22.07 13.43 -2.33
CA GLU A 69 20.86 14.26 -2.30
C GLU A 69 19.60 13.50 -2.73
N ASN A 70 18.57 13.51 -1.87
CA ASN A 70 17.27 12.92 -2.17
C ASN A 70 16.42 13.89 -2.99
N PHE A 71 16.38 13.67 -4.30
CA PHE A 71 15.66 14.53 -5.22
C PHE A 71 14.15 14.62 -4.92
N GLN A 72 13.51 13.51 -4.55
CA GLN A 72 12.07 13.49 -4.27
C GLN A 72 11.72 14.30 -3.03
N PHE A 73 12.58 14.27 -2.01
CA PHE A 73 12.45 15.16 -0.85
C PHE A 73 12.45 16.64 -1.27
N TRP A 74 13.45 17.07 -2.05
CA TRP A 74 13.57 18.48 -2.45
C TRP A 74 12.46 18.94 -3.38
N ARG A 75 12.06 18.10 -4.33
CA ARG A 75 10.90 18.35 -5.18
C ARG A 75 9.63 18.52 -4.36
N GLY A 76 9.37 17.61 -3.41
CA GLY A 76 8.22 17.69 -2.51
C GLY A 76 8.26 18.94 -1.63
N TYR A 77 9.40 19.20 -1.00
CA TYR A 77 9.63 20.36 -0.15
C TYR A 77 9.40 21.68 -0.91
N LEU A 78 10.00 21.85 -2.10
CA LEU A 78 9.87 23.11 -2.84
C LEU A 78 8.47 23.28 -3.45
N ARG A 79 7.81 22.20 -3.89
CA ARG A 79 6.39 22.26 -4.32
C ARG A 79 5.46 22.63 -3.18
N ASP A 80 5.70 22.11 -1.98
CA ASP A 80 5.01 22.54 -0.77
C ASP A 80 5.20 24.05 -0.57
N LYS A 81 6.41 24.60 -0.71
CA LYS A 81 6.64 26.05 -0.59
C LYS A 81 5.94 26.89 -1.65
N VAL A 82 5.89 26.43 -2.89
CA VAL A 82 5.09 27.09 -3.95
C VAL A 82 3.61 27.12 -3.56
N GLN A 83 3.06 26.00 -3.10
CA GLN A 83 1.67 25.91 -2.67
C GLN A 83 1.37 26.76 -1.43
N LEU A 84 2.27 26.77 -0.44
CA LEU A 84 2.14 27.62 0.75
C LEU A 84 2.18 29.10 0.39
N HIS A 85 3.06 29.51 -0.52
CA HIS A 85 3.13 30.90 -0.99
C HIS A 85 1.83 31.33 -1.71
N ARG A 86 1.24 30.43 -2.51
CA ARG A 86 -0.07 30.65 -3.12
C ARG A 86 -1.17 30.82 -2.07
N SER A 87 -1.19 29.98 -1.03
CA SER A 87 -2.19 30.05 0.04
C SER A 87 -2.02 31.27 0.95
N HIS A 88 -0.79 31.76 1.12
CA HIS A 88 -0.43 32.89 2.00
C HIS A 88 0.22 34.04 1.22
N THR A 89 -0.48 34.55 0.21
CA THR A 89 0.03 35.62 -0.67
C THR A 89 0.45 36.86 0.14
N GLY A 90 1.63 37.41 -0.19
CA GLY A 90 2.18 38.61 0.47
C GLY A 90 2.82 38.35 1.84
N PHE A 91 2.78 37.12 2.38
CA PHE A 91 3.42 36.82 3.66
C PHE A 91 4.95 36.98 3.59
N LEU A 92 5.61 36.45 2.56
CA LEU A 92 7.06 36.61 2.39
C LEU A 92 7.46 38.08 2.22
N ASP A 93 6.66 38.89 1.53
CA ASP A 93 6.91 40.33 1.38
C ASP A 93 6.78 41.09 2.72
N SER A 94 6.06 40.53 3.70
CA SER A 94 5.88 41.11 5.02
C SER A 94 7.01 40.81 6.00
N ILE A 95 7.94 39.92 5.65
CA ILE A 95 9.03 39.48 6.53
C ILE A 95 10.30 40.30 6.25
N GLU A 96 10.90 40.85 7.30
CA GLU A 96 12.17 41.61 7.22
C GLU A 96 13.39 40.67 7.25
N LEU A 97 13.45 39.70 6.33
CA LEU A 97 14.61 38.81 6.16
C LEU A 97 15.30 39.04 4.80
N PRO A 98 16.65 38.95 4.71
CA PRO A 98 17.39 39.26 3.48
C PRO A 98 16.96 38.47 2.25
N ARG A 99 16.52 37.22 2.43
CA ARG A 99 16.11 36.32 1.33
C ARG A 99 14.63 36.41 0.98
N ALA A 100 13.79 37.01 1.83
CA ALA A 100 12.35 37.02 1.66
C ALA A 100 11.88 37.65 0.32
N PRO A 101 12.44 38.79 -0.15
CA PRO A 101 12.02 39.38 -1.42
C PRO A 101 12.35 38.50 -2.64
N ALA A 102 13.53 37.86 -2.64
CA ALA A 102 13.96 36.98 -3.74
C ALA A 102 13.11 35.69 -3.78
N LEU A 103 12.78 35.15 -2.60
CA LEU A 103 11.89 34.00 -2.46
C LEU A 103 10.46 34.33 -2.91
N SER A 104 9.94 35.48 -2.50
CA SER A 104 8.61 35.95 -2.90
C SER A 104 8.51 36.09 -4.42
N SER A 105 9.49 36.74 -5.05
CA SER A 105 9.56 36.88 -6.52
C SER A 105 9.64 35.51 -7.22
N ALA A 106 10.51 34.61 -6.76
CA ALA A 106 10.70 33.31 -7.38
C ALA A 106 9.47 32.40 -7.23
N LEU A 107 8.90 32.29 -6.04
CA LEU A 107 7.71 31.46 -5.79
C LEU A 107 6.49 32.04 -6.50
N GLY A 108 6.31 33.37 -6.50
CA GLY A 108 5.26 34.04 -7.25
C GLY A 108 5.36 33.75 -8.75
N PHE A 109 6.57 33.79 -9.32
CA PHE A 109 6.78 33.41 -10.72
C PHE A 109 6.40 31.97 -11.02
N LEU A 110 6.71 31.01 -10.12
CA LEU A 110 6.33 29.60 -10.31
C LEU A 110 4.82 29.39 -10.24
N VAL A 111 4.13 30.09 -9.33
CA VAL A 111 2.66 30.10 -9.28
C VAL A 111 2.07 30.60 -10.61
N ASP A 112 2.65 31.64 -11.21
CA ASP A 112 2.22 32.18 -12.52
C ASP A 112 2.46 31.23 -13.71
N LEU A 113 3.31 30.22 -13.53
CA LEU A 113 3.57 29.17 -14.53
C LEU A 113 2.55 28.02 -14.44
N GLU A 114 1.86 27.85 -13.32
CA GLU A 114 0.89 26.77 -13.14
C GLU A 114 -0.21 26.79 -14.21
N GLY A 115 -0.59 25.61 -14.70
CA GLY A 115 -1.62 25.46 -15.75
C GLY A 115 -1.16 25.79 -17.18
N ARG A 116 0.07 26.29 -17.38
CA ARG A 116 0.64 26.49 -18.72
C ARG A 116 1.21 25.18 -19.29
N ARG A 117 1.36 25.12 -20.62
CA ARG A 117 2.02 23.97 -21.28
C ARG A 117 3.52 23.95 -20.95
N PRO A 118 4.15 22.77 -20.86
CA PRO A 118 5.58 22.64 -20.52
C PRO A 118 6.52 23.49 -21.38
N GLY A 119 6.34 23.51 -22.70
CA GLY A 119 7.17 24.34 -23.60
C GLY A 119 7.03 25.86 -23.35
N ASP A 120 5.82 26.33 -23.05
CA ASP A 120 5.58 27.74 -22.70
C ASP A 120 6.22 28.11 -21.36
N GLN A 121 6.16 27.17 -20.39
CA GLN A 121 6.83 27.34 -19.10
C GLN A 121 8.35 27.42 -19.31
N ALA A 122 8.93 26.49 -20.06
CA ALA A 122 10.36 26.45 -20.36
C ALA A 122 10.84 27.74 -21.03
N GLN A 123 10.11 28.24 -22.05
CA GLN A 123 10.46 29.49 -22.73
C GLN A 123 10.41 30.70 -21.78
N ARG A 124 9.41 30.77 -20.89
CA ARG A 124 9.30 31.86 -19.91
C ARG A 124 10.42 31.81 -18.87
N ILE A 125 10.76 30.61 -18.40
CA ILE A 125 11.89 30.40 -17.49
C ILE A 125 13.17 30.85 -18.18
N ALA A 126 13.46 30.36 -19.39
CA ALA A 126 14.65 30.73 -20.15
C ALA A 126 14.76 32.24 -20.40
N GLY A 127 13.64 32.92 -20.66
CA GLY A 127 13.61 34.38 -20.82
C GLY A 127 13.81 35.17 -19.53
N ARG A 128 13.42 34.61 -18.37
CA ARG A 128 13.51 35.27 -17.06
C ARG A 128 14.83 35.00 -16.34
N LEU A 129 15.42 33.83 -16.56
CA LEU A 129 16.62 33.34 -15.87
C LEU A 129 17.84 34.30 -15.96
N PRO A 130 18.12 35.00 -17.07
CA PRO A 130 19.22 35.96 -17.13
C PRO A 130 19.02 37.19 -16.23
N ALA A 131 17.76 37.63 -16.05
CA ALA A 131 17.41 38.77 -15.21
C ALA A 131 17.26 38.36 -13.73
N GLU A 132 16.92 37.11 -13.48
CA GLU A 132 16.67 36.58 -12.14
C GLU A 132 17.34 35.20 -11.96
N PRO A 133 18.69 35.15 -11.84
CA PRO A 133 19.43 33.90 -11.71
C PRO A 133 19.00 33.02 -10.52
N PHE A 134 18.44 33.64 -9.49
CA PHE A 134 17.96 33.00 -8.27
C PHE A 134 16.89 31.92 -8.53
N LEU A 135 16.15 32.02 -9.65
CA LEU A 135 15.14 31.04 -10.06
C LEU A 135 15.70 29.63 -10.24
N VAL A 136 17.00 29.49 -10.52
CA VAL A 136 17.64 28.18 -10.71
C VAL A 136 17.40 27.25 -9.52
N ASN A 137 17.39 27.79 -8.31
CA ASN A 137 17.20 27.05 -7.06
C ASN A 137 15.84 26.33 -6.97
N PHE A 138 14.87 26.71 -7.81
CA PHE A 138 13.54 26.13 -7.79
C PHE A 138 13.28 25.18 -8.95
N PHE A 139 14.29 24.85 -9.75
CA PHE A 139 14.15 23.86 -10.82
C PHE A 139 13.59 22.52 -10.34
N PRO A 140 13.95 21.97 -9.16
CA PRO A 140 13.34 20.73 -8.68
C PRO A 140 11.82 20.78 -8.51
N ALA A 141 11.24 21.96 -8.30
CA ALA A 141 9.79 22.15 -8.17
C ALA A 141 9.04 22.01 -9.51
N LEU A 142 9.73 22.22 -10.63
CA LEU A 142 9.14 22.17 -11.97
C LEU A 142 8.72 20.75 -12.36
N SER A 143 7.87 20.66 -13.38
CA SER A 143 7.53 19.37 -13.99
C SER A 143 8.72 18.81 -14.78
N ASN A 144 8.85 17.48 -14.85
CA ASN A 144 9.87 16.81 -15.65
C ASN A 144 9.84 17.25 -17.12
N ARG A 145 8.65 17.38 -17.72
CA ARG A 145 8.49 17.88 -19.10
C ARG A 145 9.03 19.29 -19.27
N THR A 146 8.72 20.20 -18.35
CA THR A 146 9.19 21.59 -18.40
C THR A 146 10.72 21.65 -18.35
N LEU A 147 11.32 20.83 -17.50
CA LEU A 147 12.77 20.73 -17.38
C LEU A 147 13.37 20.18 -18.67
N LEU A 148 12.91 19.04 -19.17
CA LEU A 148 13.42 18.46 -20.41
C LEU A 148 13.39 19.45 -21.59
N GLU A 149 12.31 20.23 -21.74
CA GLU A 149 12.19 21.29 -22.75
C GLU A 149 13.20 22.44 -22.53
N LEU A 150 13.39 22.87 -21.28
CA LEU A 150 14.33 23.94 -20.91
C LEU A 150 15.79 23.58 -21.24
N PHE A 151 16.16 22.32 -20.98
CA PHE A 151 17.50 21.79 -21.21
C PHE A 151 17.75 21.45 -22.68
N ALA A 152 16.76 20.92 -23.40
CA ALA A 152 16.84 20.72 -24.84
C ALA A 152 17.08 22.04 -25.60
N GLY A 153 16.57 23.16 -25.08
CA GLY A 153 16.82 24.51 -25.60
C GLY A 153 18.24 25.05 -25.37
N ALA A 154 19.15 24.28 -24.77
CA ALA A 154 20.52 24.68 -24.41
C ALA A 154 20.57 25.98 -23.57
N THR A 155 19.58 26.18 -22.70
CA THR A 155 19.49 27.37 -21.84
C THR A 155 20.72 27.45 -20.93
N PRO A 156 21.52 28.53 -20.97
CA PRO A 156 22.67 28.68 -20.08
C PRO A 156 22.21 28.72 -18.62
N ILE A 157 22.70 27.79 -17.82
CA ILE A 157 22.39 27.74 -16.39
C ILE A 157 23.32 28.72 -15.68
N PRO A 158 22.78 29.64 -14.85
CA PRO A 158 23.61 30.58 -14.09
C PRO A 158 24.66 29.87 -13.26
N GLN A 159 25.90 30.35 -13.32
CA GLN A 159 27.00 29.85 -12.50
C GLN A 159 27.00 30.56 -11.13
N GLY A 160 27.15 29.79 -10.04
CA GLY A 160 27.16 30.32 -8.68
C GLY A 160 26.72 29.27 -7.66
N VAL A 161 26.69 29.64 -6.37
CA VAL A 161 26.21 28.75 -5.31
C VAL A 161 24.69 28.60 -5.45
N THR A 162 24.25 27.39 -5.74
CA THR A 162 22.82 27.02 -5.81
C THR A 162 22.47 26.13 -4.63
N LEU A 163 21.19 25.79 -4.46
CA LEU A 163 20.80 24.70 -3.57
C LEU A 163 21.58 23.44 -4.00
N GLN A 164 22.19 22.75 -3.04
CA GLN A 164 23.04 21.57 -3.30
C GLN A 164 22.30 20.54 -4.17
N ALA A 165 21.01 20.33 -3.86
CA ALA A 165 20.09 19.49 -4.62
C ALA A 165 19.86 19.93 -6.08
N THR A 166 19.86 21.24 -6.35
CA THR A 166 19.69 21.78 -7.72
C THR A 166 20.92 21.49 -8.57
N ALA A 167 22.13 21.67 -8.02
CA ALA A 167 23.36 21.35 -8.74
C ALA A 167 23.45 19.86 -9.08
N SER A 168 23.20 18.98 -8.10
CA SER A 168 23.19 17.52 -8.32
C SER A 168 22.11 17.10 -9.33
N PHE A 169 20.96 17.78 -9.30
CA PHE A 169 19.85 17.49 -10.20
C PHE A 169 20.13 17.87 -11.66
N VAL A 170 20.70 19.07 -11.88
CA VAL A 170 21.11 19.55 -13.20
C VAL A 170 22.13 18.60 -13.84
N GLU A 171 23.10 18.13 -13.06
CA GLU A 171 24.09 17.15 -13.52
C GLU A 171 23.44 15.83 -13.95
N ARG A 172 22.54 15.29 -13.12
CA ARG A 172 21.81 14.04 -13.41
C ARG A 172 20.89 14.19 -14.63
N LEU A 173 20.19 15.32 -14.77
CA LEU A 173 19.34 15.59 -15.94
C LEU A 173 20.15 15.66 -17.23
N ASN A 174 21.32 16.29 -17.22
CA ASN A 174 22.18 16.33 -18.40
C ASN A 174 22.67 14.93 -18.79
N ARG A 175 23.01 14.10 -17.79
CA ARG A 175 23.43 12.72 -18.03
C ARG A 175 22.30 11.85 -18.62
N PHE A 176 21.08 11.97 -18.12
CA PHE A 176 19.97 11.11 -18.54
C PHE A 176 19.16 11.64 -19.71
N GLY A 177 19.15 12.96 -19.94
CA GLY A 177 18.32 13.60 -20.96
C GLY A 177 18.60 13.07 -22.37
N GLU A 178 19.87 12.95 -22.74
CA GLU A 178 20.30 12.44 -24.05
C GLU A 178 19.92 10.98 -24.25
N VAL A 179 20.14 10.13 -23.24
CA VAL A 179 19.76 8.71 -23.27
C VAL A 179 18.24 8.56 -23.40
N VAL A 180 17.47 9.35 -22.66
CA VAL A 180 16.01 9.34 -22.75
C VAL A 180 15.53 9.75 -24.14
N ASP A 181 16.15 10.77 -24.74
CA ASP A 181 15.85 11.16 -26.13
C ASP A 181 16.16 10.05 -27.12
N GLN A 182 17.32 9.41 -26.97
CA GLN A 182 17.77 8.36 -27.86
C GLN A 182 16.84 7.13 -27.81
N VAL A 183 16.56 6.62 -26.60
CA VAL A 183 15.70 5.44 -26.40
C VAL A 183 14.29 5.72 -26.94
N LEU A 184 13.72 6.89 -26.65
CA LEU A 184 12.37 7.22 -27.12
C LEU A 184 12.32 7.46 -28.63
N ALA A 185 13.33 8.11 -29.22
CA ALA A 185 13.38 8.31 -30.67
C ALA A 185 13.43 6.98 -31.43
N MET A 186 14.23 6.03 -30.95
CA MET A 186 14.28 4.67 -31.51
C MET A 186 12.96 3.91 -31.26
N GLY A 187 12.42 4.03 -30.04
CA GLY A 187 11.22 3.33 -29.60
C GLY A 187 9.90 3.80 -30.22
N ARG A 188 9.84 5.03 -30.76
CA ARG A 188 8.62 5.58 -31.38
C ARG A 188 8.14 4.72 -32.54
N ASP A 189 9.05 4.40 -33.45
CA ASP A 189 8.77 3.63 -34.67
C ASP A 189 9.13 2.15 -34.51
N LEU A 190 10.16 1.83 -33.70
CA LEU A 190 10.66 0.47 -33.49
C LEU A 190 10.82 0.19 -31.99
N PRO A 191 9.72 -0.12 -31.26
CA PRO A 191 9.75 -0.33 -29.81
C PRO A 191 10.80 -1.33 -29.32
N LEU A 192 11.01 -2.43 -30.06
CA LEU A 192 12.03 -3.43 -29.73
C LEU A 192 13.45 -2.86 -29.77
N GLN A 193 13.75 -1.96 -30.71
CA GLN A 193 15.06 -1.32 -30.77
C GLN A 193 15.26 -0.36 -29.60
N GLY A 194 14.22 0.38 -29.21
CA GLY A 194 14.24 1.19 -27.98
C GLY A 194 14.46 0.33 -26.74
N ALA A 195 13.82 -0.85 -26.66
CA ALA A 195 14.00 -1.77 -25.53
C ALA A 195 15.43 -2.32 -25.44
N LEU A 196 16.01 -2.75 -26.55
CA LEU A 196 17.40 -3.22 -26.59
C LEU A 196 18.38 -2.11 -26.20
N GLU A 197 18.13 -0.88 -26.64
CA GLU A 197 18.95 0.27 -26.27
C GLU A 197 18.82 0.62 -24.77
N LEU A 198 17.60 0.52 -24.22
CA LEU A 198 17.37 0.69 -22.80
C LEU A 198 18.07 -0.40 -21.98
N THR A 199 17.94 -1.67 -22.36
CA THR A 199 18.65 -2.79 -21.71
C THR A 199 20.16 -2.57 -21.72
N ARG A 200 20.74 -2.20 -22.88
CA ARG A 200 22.16 -1.89 -23.00
C ARG A 200 22.59 -0.79 -22.05
N PHE A 201 21.82 0.30 -21.96
CA PHE A 201 22.10 1.38 -21.02
C PHE A 201 22.07 0.90 -19.56
N LEU A 202 21.05 0.13 -19.17
CA LEU A 202 20.90 -0.39 -17.80
C LEU A 202 22.06 -1.32 -17.41
N GLU A 203 22.51 -2.17 -18.33
CA GLU A 203 23.66 -3.05 -18.16
C GLU A 203 24.98 -2.27 -18.06
N GLU A 204 25.16 -1.21 -18.87
CA GLU A 204 26.36 -0.37 -18.85
C GLU A 204 26.56 0.36 -17.52
N ILE A 205 25.47 0.69 -16.82
CA ILE A 205 25.51 1.33 -15.50
C ILE A 205 25.33 0.34 -14.35
N ASP A 206 25.32 -0.96 -14.63
CA ASP A 206 25.16 -2.04 -13.64
C ASP A 206 23.97 -1.84 -12.70
N TYR A 207 22.86 -1.31 -13.25
CA TYR A 207 21.63 -1.02 -12.50
C TYR A 207 21.80 -0.07 -11.29
N GLU A 208 22.86 0.74 -11.23
CA GLU A 208 23.14 1.64 -10.11
C GLU A 208 23.54 3.05 -10.58
N PRO A 209 23.29 4.10 -9.76
CA PRO A 209 22.55 4.09 -8.49
C PRO A 209 21.03 3.89 -8.64
N LYS A 210 20.37 3.14 -7.75
CA LYS A 210 18.89 2.93 -7.82
C LYS A 210 18.07 4.22 -7.87
N ASP A 211 18.44 5.25 -7.11
CA ASP A 211 17.72 6.53 -7.11
C ASP A 211 17.83 7.29 -8.42
N ASP A 212 18.93 7.09 -9.14
CA ASP A 212 19.14 7.68 -10.45
C ASP A 212 18.29 6.97 -11.51
N LEU A 213 18.13 5.66 -11.41
CA LEU A 213 17.21 4.90 -12.25
C LEU A 213 15.75 5.29 -12.02
N ARG A 214 15.35 5.52 -10.77
CA ARG A 214 14.00 6.04 -10.46
C ARG A 214 13.75 7.37 -11.17
N LEU A 215 14.71 8.29 -11.10
CA LEU A 215 14.62 9.54 -11.83
C LEU A 215 14.60 9.32 -13.35
N PHE A 216 15.44 8.44 -13.88
CA PHE A 216 15.46 8.10 -15.31
C PHE A 216 14.08 7.62 -15.79
N PHE A 217 13.47 6.64 -15.11
CA PHE A 217 12.17 6.09 -15.51
C PHE A 217 11.03 7.10 -15.36
N GLU A 218 11.09 8.00 -14.36
CA GLU A 218 10.17 9.13 -14.26
C GLU A 218 10.28 10.08 -15.47
N LEU A 219 11.50 10.45 -15.86
CA LEU A 219 11.74 11.31 -17.01
C LEU A 219 11.31 10.63 -18.31
N PHE A 220 11.66 9.34 -18.45
CA PHE A 220 11.36 8.51 -19.60
C PHE A 220 9.85 8.45 -19.87
N ARG A 221 9.07 8.11 -18.82
CA ARG A 221 7.60 8.08 -18.89
C ARG A 221 7.02 9.47 -19.13
N ASP A 222 7.49 10.47 -18.40
CA ASP A 222 6.89 11.80 -18.48
C ASP A 222 7.13 12.43 -19.85
N LYS A 223 8.27 12.18 -20.51
CA LYS A 223 8.60 12.78 -21.81
C LYS A 223 7.66 12.33 -22.93
N ASP A 224 7.44 11.03 -23.07
CA ASP A 224 6.58 10.44 -24.10
C ASP A 224 5.95 9.15 -23.56
N PRO A 225 4.82 9.24 -22.82
CA PRO A 225 4.24 8.10 -22.12
C PRO A 225 3.92 6.93 -23.05
N ASP A 226 3.46 7.21 -24.27
CA ASP A 226 3.06 6.19 -25.23
C ASP A 226 4.28 5.43 -25.76
N ALA A 227 5.33 6.14 -26.16
CA ALA A 227 6.57 5.50 -26.62
C ALA A 227 7.28 4.77 -25.47
N ALA A 228 7.33 5.38 -24.29
CA ALA A 228 7.90 4.76 -23.09
C ALA A 228 7.19 3.44 -22.74
N GLY A 229 5.85 3.45 -22.76
CA GLY A 229 5.05 2.25 -22.52
C GLY A 229 5.36 1.11 -23.48
N ARG A 230 5.39 1.41 -24.79
CA ARG A 230 5.74 0.41 -25.81
C ARG A 230 7.16 -0.12 -25.66
N VAL A 231 8.12 0.72 -25.28
CA VAL A 231 9.50 0.29 -25.04
C VAL A 231 9.58 -0.64 -23.82
N VAL A 232 8.99 -0.25 -22.68
CA VAL A 232 8.99 -1.08 -21.46
C VAL A 232 8.31 -2.43 -21.70
N GLN A 233 7.21 -2.46 -22.46
CA GLN A 233 6.52 -3.70 -22.84
C GLN A 233 7.43 -4.67 -23.61
N MET A 234 8.37 -4.16 -24.40
CA MET A 234 9.30 -4.95 -25.20
C MET A 234 10.54 -5.41 -24.45
N LEU A 235 10.79 -4.92 -23.22
CA LEU A 235 11.88 -5.42 -22.37
C LEU A 235 11.71 -6.92 -22.09
N ASP A 236 12.81 -7.64 -22.00
CA ASP A 236 12.78 -9.07 -21.66
C ASP A 236 12.41 -9.30 -20.18
N LYS A 237 12.15 -10.56 -19.84
CA LYS A 237 11.70 -10.95 -18.49
C LYS A 237 12.75 -10.67 -17.43
N ASP A 238 14.02 -10.90 -17.73
CA ASP A 238 15.11 -10.80 -16.75
C ASP A 238 15.37 -9.33 -16.43
N THR A 239 15.36 -8.46 -17.44
CA THR A 239 15.40 -7.00 -17.24
C THR A 239 14.22 -6.52 -16.39
N ILE A 240 12.99 -6.96 -16.66
CA ILE A 240 11.81 -6.56 -15.86
C ILE A 240 11.91 -7.03 -14.41
N ARG A 241 12.37 -8.27 -14.17
CA ARG A 241 12.56 -8.81 -12.83
C ARG A 241 13.56 -7.98 -12.01
N LEU A 242 14.69 -7.59 -12.61
CA LEU A 242 15.66 -6.72 -11.95
C LEU A 242 15.07 -5.33 -11.67
N LEU A 243 14.32 -4.76 -12.62
CA LEU A 243 13.70 -3.46 -12.46
C LEU A 243 12.60 -3.41 -11.39
N MET A 244 11.99 -4.55 -11.04
CA MET A 244 11.00 -4.61 -9.95
C MET A 244 11.59 -4.19 -8.60
N GLU A 245 12.86 -4.47 -8.32
CA GLU A 245 13.52 -4.04 -7.07
C GLU A 245 13.91 -2.56 -7.05
N ILE A 246 13.89 -1.89 -8.22
CA ILE A 246 14.46 -0.56 -8.39
C ILE A 246 13.35 0.47 -8.60
N VAL A 247 12.45 0.18 -9.54
CA VAL A 247 11.37 1.06 -10.01
C VAL A 247 9.98 0.36 -10.04
N PRO A 248 9.57 -0.33 -8.94
CA PRO A 248 8.34 -1.13 -8.92
C PRO A 248 7.08 -0.30 -9.23
N ALA A 249 7.03 0.94 -8.75
CA ALA A 249 5.91 1.84 -9.01
C ALA A 249 5.85 2.25 -10.49
N GLN A 250 6.98 2.60 -11.10
CA GLN A 250 7.03 3.03 -12.50
C GLN A 250 6.64 1.89 -13.44
N LEU A 251 7.03 0.65 -13.16
CA LEU A 251 6.60 -0.51 -13.94
C LEU A 251 5.08 -0.71 -13.86
N ARG A 252 4.49 -0.62 -12.67
CA ARG A 252 3.04 -0.75 -12.48
C ARG A 252 2.22 0.42 -13.07
N PHE A 253 2.82 1.60 -13.21
CA PHE A 253 2.19 2.70 -13.96
C PHE A 253 2.26 2.52 -15.48
N THR A 254 3.18 1.69 -15.97
CA THR A 254 3.49 1.59 -17.39
C THR A 254 2.90 0.33 -18.03
N LEU A 255 2.93 -0.79 -17.32
CA LEU A 255 2.44 -2.09 -17.78
C LEU A 255 1.06 -2.40 -17.19
N THR A 256 0.22 -3.08 -17.96
CA THR A 256 -1.03 -3.64 -17.40
C THR A 256 -0.73 -4.82 -16.46
N PRO A 257 -1.69 -5.23 -15.60
CA PRO A 257 -1.54 -6.42 -14.79
C PRO A 257 -1.15 -7.67 -15.59
N GLU A 258 -1.81 -7.93 -16.73
CA GLU A 258 -1.50 -9.07 -17.58
C GLU A 258 -0.08 -9.02 -18.14
N GLU A 259 0.36 -7.84 -18.56
CA GLU A 259 1.69 -7.66 -19.14
C GLU A 259 2.78 -7.88 -18.10
N LEU A 260 2.66 -7.26 -16.92
CA LEU A 260 3.65 -7.42 -15.85
C LEU A 260 3.69 -8.87 -15.35
N LEU A 261 2.54 -9.47 -15.08
CA LEU A 261 2.48 -10.87 -14.59
C LEU A 261 3.05 -11.84 -15.62
N ALA A 262 2.82 -11.62 -16.92
CA ALA A 262 3.45 -12.43 -17.97
C ALA A 262 4.99 -12.29 -17.99
N LYS A 263 5.53 -11.11 -17.67
CA LYS A 263 6.99 -10.91 -17.52
C LYS A 263 7.55 -11.58 -16.27
N LEU A 264 6.73 -11.73 -15.23
CA LEU A 264 7.09 -12.40 -13.98
C LEU A 264 6.84 -13.90 -13.99
N ASP A 265 6.34 -14.48 -15.09
CA ASP A 265 5.93 -15.90 -15.16
C ASP A 265 4.78 -16.26 -14.22
N ILE A 266 3.87 -15.31 -13.99
CA ILE A 266 2.60 -15.50 -13.27
C ILE A 266 1.46 -15.65 -14.28
N THR A 267 1.45 -16.76 -15.02
CA THR A 267 0.36 -17.07 -15.96
C THR A 267 -0.25 -18.45 -15.70
N ALA A 268 -1.35 -18.75 -16.39
CA ALA A 268 -2.02 -20.05 -16.29
C ALA A 268 -1.16 -21.20 -16.84
N GLU A 269 -0.24 -20.89 -17.75
CA GLU A 269 0.61 -21.85 -18.47
C GLU A 269 2.02 -21.96 -17.89
N SER A 270 2.42 -21.07 -16.98
CA SER A 270 3.75 -21.08 -16.37
C SER A 270 3.97 -22.33 -15.52
N GLU A 271 5.18 -22.89 -15.56
CA GLU A 271 5.56 -23.97 -14.64
C GLU A 271 5.53 -23.48 -13.18
N THR A 272 5.16 -24.35 -12.25
CA THR A 272 5.08 -24.03 -10.81
C THR A 272 6.41 -23.50 -10.27
N SER A 273 7.54 -24.03 -10.74
CA SER A 273 8.90 -23.59 -10.40
C SER A 273 9.20 -22.15 -10.84
N ALA A 274 8.58 -21.67 -11.92
CA ALA A 274 8.71 -20.30 -12.39
C ALA A 274 7.72 -19.36 -11.70
N LEU A 275 6.58 -19.88 -11.23
CA LEU A 275 5.55 -19.12 -10.53
C LEU A 275 6.05 -18.62 -9.16
N ILE A 276 6.77 -19.46 -8.40
CA ILE A 276 7.30 -19.13 -7.07
C ILE A 276 8.15 -17.84 -7.07
N PRO A 277 9.22 -17.72 -7.88
CA PRO A 277 10.00 -16.49 -7.91
C PRO A 277 9.20 -15.31 -8.46
N GLY A 278 8.28 -15.53 -9.41
CA GLY A 278 7.40 -14.48 -9.93
C GLY A 278 6.52 -13.85 -8.86
N VAL A 279 5.77 -14.69 -8.12
CA VAL A 279 4.91 -14.27 -7.00
C VAL A 279 5.73 -13.57 -5.92
N THR A 280 6.90 -14.12 -5.58
CA THR A 280 7.80 -13.53 -4.59
C THR A 280 8.21 -12.12 -4.99
N ILE A 281 8.71 -11.91 -6.22
CA ILE A 281 9.09 -10.58 -6.72
C ILE A 281 7.89 -9.62 -6.72
N LEU A 282 6.71 -10.09 -7.14
CA LEU A 282 5.52 -9.25 -7.18
C LEU A 282 5.12 -8.73 -5.78
N VAL A 283 5.25 -9.56 -4.75
CA VAL A 283 4.80 -9.28 -3.38
C VAL A 283 5.89 -8.70 -2.48
N GLU A 284 7.17 -8.92 -2.75
CA GLU A 284 8.25 -8.34 -1.95
C GLU A 284 8.65 -6.94 -2.43
N GLU A 285 8.29 -6.57 -3.66
CA GLU A 285 8.63 -5.28 -4.27
C GLU A 285 7.36 -4.45 -4.63
N PRO A 286 6.69 -3.86 -3.62
CA PRO A 286 5.52 -3.02 -3.83
C PRO A 286 5.86 -1.69 -4.47
N SER A 287 4.84 -1.06 -5.07
CA SER A 287 4.92 0.36 -5.40
C SER A 287 4.99 1.27 -4.17
N GLY A 288 4.54 0.76 -3.01
CA GLY A 288 4.33 1.52 -1.78
C GLY A 288 2.95 2.20 -1.72
N ASN A 289 2.03 1.85 -2.63
CA ASN A 289 0.69 2.38 -2.72
C ASN A 289 -0.30 1.31 -3.16
N PHE A 290 -1.17 0.91 -2.22
CA PHE A 290 -2.16 -0.14 -2.42
C PHE A 290 -3.03 0.05 -3.66
N ASN A 291 -3.46 1.27 -3.98
CA ASN A 291 -4.31 1.52 -5.14
C ASN A 291 -3.59 1.25 -6.48
N ILE A 292 -2.26 1.29 -6.48
CA ILE A 292 -1.44 0.93 -7.65
C ILE A 292 -1.22 -0.58 -7.67
N ASP A 293 -1.01 -1.20 -6.51
CA ASP A 293 -0.65 -2.61 -6.39
C ASP A 293 -1.87 -3.56 -6.50
N GLU A 294 -3.05 -3.13 -6.06
CA GLU A 294 -4.29 -3.91 -5.98
C GLU A 294 -4.68 -4.61 -7.32
N PRO A 295 -4.68 -3.94 -8.49
CA PRO A 295 -5.03 -4.61 -9.75
C PRO A 295 -4.09 -5.78 -10.11
N PHE A 296 -2.82 -5.70 -9.71
CA PHE A 296 -1.83 -6.74 -9.97
C PHE A 296 -2.02 -7.94 -9.03
N LEU A 297 -2.36 -7.67 -7.76
CA LEU A 297 -2.73 -8.71 -6.80
C LEU A 297 -4.01 -9.43 -7.23
N ASP A 298 -5.05 -8.68 -7.61
CA ASP A 298 -6.31 -9.24 -8.09
C ASP A 298 -6.09 -10.17 -9.29
N ARG A 299 -5.21 -9.77 -10.22
CA ARG A 299 -4.86 -10.61 -11.36
C ARG A 299 -4.06 -11.86 -10.95
N MET A 300 -3.11 -11.73 -10.01
CA MET A 300 -2.35 -12.87 -9.48
C MET A 300 -3.30 -13.88 -8.81
N PHE A 301 -4.25 -13.40 -7.99
CA PHE A 301 -5.26 -14.22 -7.36
C PHE A 301 -6.12 -14.98 -8.36
N GLN A 302 -6.51 -14.36 -9.47
CA GLN A 302 -7.25 -15.05 -10.54
C GLN A 302 -6.44 -16.17 -11.19
N VAL A 303 -5.13 -15.96 -11.41
CA VAL A 303 -4.24 -17.00 -11.97
C VAL A 303 -4.14 -18.18 -11.01
N VAL A 304 -3.90 -17.91 -9.72
CA VAL A 304 -3.82 -18.93 -8.67
C VAL A 304 -5.15 -19.69 -8.53
N ALA A 305 -6.27 -18.98 -8.48
CA ALA A 305 -7.61 -19.57 -8.40
C ALA A 305 -7.91 -20.47 -9.61
N GLY A 306 -7.59 -20.01 -10.82
CA GLY A 306 -7.80 -20.78 -12.05
C GLY A 306 -7.03 -22.11 -12.02
N ARG A 307 -5.76 -22.07 -11.58
CA ARG A 307 -4.90 -23.27 -11.48
C ARG A 307 -5.26 -24.19 -10.32
N GLY A 308 -5.73 -23.65 -9.20
CA GLY A 308 -6.12 -24.40 -8.02
C GLY A 308 -7.20 -25.46 -8.29
N THR A 309 -8.00 -25.29 -9.34
CA THR A 309 -9.02 -26.28 -9.74
C THR A 309 -8.45 -27.58 -10.34
N LEU A 310 -7.25 -27.52 -10.93
CA LEU A 310 -6.62 -28.65 -11.64
C LEU A 310 -5.32 -29.12 -10.96
N GLU A 311 -4.63 -28.22 -10.26
CA GLU A 311 -3.26 -28.39 -9.75
C GLU A 311 -3.17 -28.02 -8.25
N ALA A 312 -4.19 -28.40 -7.46
CA ALA A 312 -4.30 -27.99 -6.06
C ALA A 312 -3.04 -28.28 -5.21
N PRO A 313 -2.40 -29.47 -5.26
CA PRO A 313 -1.19 -29.73 -4.47
C PRO A 313 -0.02 -28.80 -4.84
N GLN A 314 0.17 -28.53 -6.14
CA GLN A 314 1.24 -27.64 -6.62
C GLN A 314 0.97 -26.19 -6.22
N MET A 315 -0.29 -25.76 -6.24
CA MET A 315 -0.66 -24.40 -5.87
C MET A 315 -0.55 -24.17 -4.35
N LEU A 316 -0.84 -25.18 -3.53
CA LEU A 316 -0.56 -25.12 -2.10
C LEU A 316 0.93 -25.01 -1.79
N GLU A 317 1.79 -25.67 -2.58
CA GLU A 317 3.24 -25.50 -2.46
C GLU A 317 3.67 -24.06 -2.79
N VAL A 318 3.10 -23.45 -3.84
CA VAL A 318 3.36 -22.03 -4.17
C VAL A 318 2.96 -21.10 -3.04
N LEU A 319 1.77 -21.30 -2.45
CA LEU A 319 1.31 -20.50 -1.32
C LEU A 319 2.25 -20.62 -0.10
N ARG A 320 2.82 -21.80 0.12
CA ARG A 320 3.73 -22.08 1.25
C ARG A 320 5.15 -21.54 1.02
N GLU A 321 5.63 -21.57 -0.21
CA GLU A 321 7.01 -21.20 -0.55
C GLU A 321 7.15 -19.72 -0.95
N THR A 322 6.08 -18.93 -0.83
CA THR A 322 6.07 -17.50 -1.17
C THR A 322 5.42 -16.68 -0.07
N PRO A 323 5.67 -15.36 0.04
CA PRO A 323 4.99 -14.47 0.97
C PRO A 323 3.55 -14.17 0.51
N PHE A 324 2.78 -15.19 0.14
CA PHE A 324 1.50 -15.02 -0.53
C PHE A 324 0.45 -14.33 0.38
N PRO A 325 -0.20 -13.24 -0.07
CA PRO A 325 -1.17 -12.50 0.74
C PRO A 325 -2.50 -13.25 0.87
N LEU A 326 -2.56 -14.18 1.82
CA LEU A 326 -3.67 -15.12 2.02
C LEU A 326 -4.99 -14.42 2.34
N GLU A 327 -4.99 -13.37 3.17
CA GLU A 327 -6.22 -12.62 3.49
C GLU A 327 -6.85 -12.03 2.22
N GLY A 328 -6.01 -11.39 1.39
CA GLY A 328 -6.44 -10.82 0.11
C GLY A 328 -7.01 -11.86 -0.84
N PHE A 329 -6.39 -13.03 -0.91
CA PHE A 329 -6.87 -14.13 -1.75
C PHE A 329 -8.23 -14.66 -1.30
N ILE A 330 -8.45 -14.87 0.01
CA ILE A 330 -9.74 -15.30 0.54
C ILE A 330 -10.83 -14.26 0.25
N LEU A 331 -10.51 -12.97 0.39
CA LEU A 331 -11.48 -11.90 0.15
C LEU A 331 -11.85 -11.75 -1.33
N ARG A 332 -10.91 -11.98 -2.26
CA ARG A 332 -11.10 -11.77 -3.70
C ARG A 332 -11.55 -13.02 -4.45
N GLN A 333 -11.18 -14.20 -3.96
CA GLN A 333 -11.46 -15.50 -4.57
C GLN A 333 -11.94 -16.51 -3.51
N PRO A 334 -13.03 -16.24 -2.76
CA PRO A 334 -13.41 -17.00 -1.57
C PRO A 334 -13.62 -18.50 -1.84
N GLU A 335 -14.38 -18.84 -2.88
CA GLU A 335 -14.65 -20.24 -3.24
C GLU A 335 -13.38 -20.99 -3.64
N ALA A 336 -12.50 -20.36 -4.42
CA ALA A 336 -11.25 -20.97 -4.84
C ALA A 336 -10.27 -21.12 -3.68
N ALA A 337 -10.20 -20.13 -2.78
CA ALA A 337 -9.37 -20.18 -1.59
C ALA A 337 -9.81 -21.29 -0.65
N ALA A 338 -11.12 -21.38 -0.35
CA ALA A 338 -11.66 -22.46 0.47
C ALA A 338 -11.39 -23.84 -0.15
N SER A 339 -11.68 -24.00 -1.44
CA SER A 339 -11.47 -25.27 -2.15
C SER A 339 -9.99 -25.69 -2.18
N LEU A 340 -9.08 -24.75 -2.38
CA LEU A 340 -7.63 -25.01 -2.37
C LEU A 340 -7.14 -25.42 -0.97
N LEU A 341 -7.53 -24.68 0.07
CA LEU A 341 -7.14 -24.96 1.46
C LEU A 341 -7.75 -26.27 1.99
N ALA A 342 -8.98 -26.60 1.56
CA ALA A 342 -9.60 -27.88 1.88
C ALA A 342 -8.88 -29.09 1.27
N GLY A 343 -8.04 -28.88 0.25
CA GLY A 343 -7.28 -29.93 -0.42
C GLY A 343 -6.20 -30.59 0.46
N ASP A 344 -5.64 -29.83 1.42
CA ASP A 344 -4.68 -30.34 2.42
C ASP A 344 -4.79 -29.52 3.70
N LEU A 345 -5.54 -30.05 4.67
CA LEU A 345 -5.78 -29.39 5.95
C LEU A 345 -4.48 -29.14 6.73
N ASP A 346 -3.50 -30.04 6.64
CA ASP A 346 -2.25 -29.89 7.38
C ASP A 346 -1.41 -28.72 6.86
N ILE A 347 -1.37 -28.53 5.53
CA ILE A 347 -0.77 -27.35 4.91
C ILE A 347 -1.58 -26.10 5.23
N ALA A 348 -2.91 -26.15 5.12
CA ALA A 348 -3.76 -25.00 5.40
C ALA A 348 -3.59 -24.48 6.84
N VAL A 349 -3.50 -25.37 7.84
CA VAL A 349 -3.23 -24.96 9.23
C VAL A 349 -1.86 -24.28 9.34
N ARG A 350 -0.81 -24.81 8.67
CA ARG A 350 0.51 -24.16 8.67
C ARG A 350 0.46 -22.77 8.04
N LEU A 351 -0.21 -22.61 6.90
CA LEU A 351 -0.39 -21.31 6.24
C LEU A 351 -1.12 -20.30 7.15
N VAL A 352 -2.12 -20.75 7.90
CA VAL A 352 -2.80 -19.91 8.90
C VAL A 352 -1.85 -19.53 10.03
N GLN A 353 -1.11 -20.49 10.61
CA GLN A 353 -0.18 -20.25 11.72
C GLN A 353 0.98 -19.32 11.33
N GLU A 354 1.49 -19.47 10.11
CA GLU A 354 2.62 -18.71 9.57
C GLU A 354 2.19 -17.38 8.94
N SER A 355 0.90 -17.07 8.96
CA SER A 355 0.38 -15.79 8.44
C SER A 355 0.93 -14.59 9.23
N ASP A 356 1.03 -13.44 8.55
CA ASP A 356 1.67 -12.26 9.12
C ASP A 356 0.93 -11.76 10.37
N PRO A 357 1.56 -11.72 11.55
CA PRO A 357 0.88 -11.41 12.81
C PRO A 357 0.43 -9.94 12.92
N VAL A 358 0.92 -9.05 12.05
CA VAL A 358 0.61 -7.62 12.07
C VAL A 358 -0.47 -7.31 11.04
N VAL A 359 -0.22 -7.63 9.78
CA VAL A 359 -1.10 -7.21 8.68
C VAL A 359 -2.20 -8.22 8.37
N SER A 360 -2.01 -9.51 8.65
CA SER A 360 -2.97 -10.59 8.37
C SER A 360 -2.90 -11.72 9.42
N PRO A 361 -3.15 -11.44 10.73
CA PRO A 361 -2.95 -12.38 11.82
C PRO A 361 -3.81 -13.63 11.66
N PRO A 362 -3.35 -14.77 12.21
CA PRO A 362 -4.01 -16.06 12.01
C PRO A 362 -5.51 -16.07 12.34
N ALA A 363 -5.92 -15.42 13.44
CA ALA A 363 -7.32 -15.34 13.83
C ALA A 363 -8.19 -14.58 12.82
N ARG A 364 -7.62 -13.57 12.14
CA ARG A 364 -8.30 -12.83 11.07
C ARG A 364 -8.41 -13.65 9.79
N ILE A 365 -7.43 -14.49 9.47
CA ILE A 365 -7.54 -15.45 8.36
C ILE A 365 -8.72 -16.41 8.60
N ILE A 366 -8.81 -17.00 9.80
CA ILE A 366 -9.96 -17.83 10.18
C ILE A 366 -11.27 -17.05 10.05
N HIS A 367 -11.32 -15.82 10.54
CA HIS A 367 -12.49 -14.95 10.40
C HIS A 367 -12.92 -14.72 8.94
N ARG A 368 -11.96 -14.47 8.03
CA ARG A 368 -12.28 -14.37 6.59
C ARG A 368 -12.79 -15.68 6.01
N LEU A 369 -12.23 -16.80 6.46
CA LEU A 369 -12.67 -18.13 6.03
C LEU A 369 -14.07 -18.45 6.53
N ILE A 370 -14.53 -17.95 7.68
CA ILE A 370 -15.93 -18.13 8.10
C ILE A 370 -16.88 -17.57 7.04
N ASN A 371 -16.55 -16.44 6.43
CA ASN A 371 -17.37 -15.87 5.36
C ASN A 371 -17.24 -16.62 4.01
N ALA A 372 -16.11 -17.29 3.76
CA ALA A 372 -15.86 -18.03 2.52
C ALA A 372 -16.39 -19.47 2.57
N ASP A 373 -16.08 -20.20 3.66
CA ASP A 373 -16.50 -21.56 3.97
C ASP A 373 -16.47 -21.78 5.51
N PRO A 374 -17.62 -21.62 6.20
CA PRO A 374 -17.73 -21.82 7.65
C PRO A 374 -17.31 -23.21 8.13
N ALA A 375 -17.51 -24.25 7.31
CA ALA A 375 -17.18 -25.62 7.69
C ALA A 375 -15.67 -25.85 7.67
N LEU A 376 -14.99 -25.35 6.65
CA LEU A 376 -13.53 -25.37 6.60
C LEU A 376 -12.92 -24.55 7.75
N ALA A 377 -13.44 -23.37 8.04
CA ALA A 377 -12.97 -22.56 9.17
C ALA A 377 -13.07 -23.33 10.50
N ALA A 378 -14.18 -24.04 10.73
CA ALA A 378 -14.36 -24.87 11.93
C ALA A 378 -13.38 -26.06 11.97
N LEU A 379 -13.12 -26.71 10.83
CA LEU A 379 -12.12 -27.78 10.72
C LEU A 379 -10.70 -27.28 11.02
N LEU A 380 -10.34 -26.08 10.55
CA LEU A 380 -9.05 -25.47 10.86
C LEU A 380 -8.91 -25.13 12.34
N VAL A 381 -9.96 -24.60 12.96
CA VAL A 381 -9.98 -24.33 14.41
C VAL A 381 -9.83 -25.62 15.22
N GLN A 382 -10.51 -26.71 14.82
CA GLN A 382 -10.32 -28.02 15.45
C GLN A 382 -8.88 -28.52 15.28
N ALA A 383 -8.30 -28.39 14.09
CA ALA A 383 -6.94 -28.86 13.84
C ALA A 383 -5.89 -28.03 14.60
N LEU A 384 -6.14 -26.74 14.84
CA LEU A 384 -5.34 -25.88 15.71
C LEU A 384 -5.44 -26.33 17.17
N GLU A 385 -6.65 -26.64 17.65
CA GLU A 385 -6.88 -27.20 18.98
C GLU A 385 -6.13 -28.52 19.18
N ASP A 386 -6.22 -29.43 18.22
CA ASP A 386 -5.53 -30.73 18.27
C ASP A 386 -3.99 -30.58 18.34
N ARG A 387 -3.46 -29.44 17.88
CA ARG A 387 -2.04 -29.06 17.95
C ARG A 387 -1.68 -28.29 19.22
N GLY A 388 -2.65 -27.97 20.08
CA GLY A 388 -2.44 -27.25 21.34
C GLY A 388 -2.37 -25.72 21.19
N GLU A 389 -2.90 -25.16 20.10
CA GLU A 389 -2.91 -23.72 19.82
C GLU A 389 -4.10 -23.01 20.51
N ASP A 390 -4.25 -23.23 21.82
CA ASP A 390 -5.42 -22.80 22.60
C ASP A 390 -5.66 -21.27 22.53
N GLU A 391 -4.60 -20.48 22.55
CA GLU A 391 -4.70 -19.01 22.47
C GLU A 391 -5.26 -18.57 21.12
N LEU A 392 -4.78 -19.15 20.03
CA LEU A 392 -5.27 -18.83 18.68
C LEU A 392 -6.73 -19.26 18.50
N VAL A 393 -7.11 -20.45 18.98
CA VAL A 393 -8.51 -20.91 18.97
C VAL A 393 -9.41 -19.91 19.70
N MET A 394 -8.98 -19.44 20.87
CA MET A 394 -9.69 -18.45 21.66
C MET A 394 -9.79 -17.09 20.94
N GLU A 395 -8.71 -16.62 20.32
CA GLU A 395 -8.72 -15.38 19.53
C GLU A 395 -9.63 -15.48 18.30
N SER A 396 -9.60 -16.60 17.57
CA SER A 396 -10.49 -16.85 16.42
C SER A 396 -11.96 -16.76 16.81
N LEU A 397 -12.35 -17.29 17.97
CA LEU A 397 -13.72 -17.18 18.49
C LEU A 397 -14.05 -15.74 18.90
N ALA A 398 -13.11 -15.02 19.51
CA ALA A 398 -13.29 -13.64 19.96
C ALA A 398 -13.38 -12.62 18.82
N TYR A 399 -12.84 -12.94 17.64
CA TYR A 399 -12.90 -12.08 16.45
C TYR A 399 -14.33 -11.77 16.01
N LEU A 400 -15.29 -12.65 16.32
CA LEU A 400 -16.71 -12.46 16.05
C LEU A 400 -17.32 -11.29 16.82
N ALA A 401 -16.68 -10.80 17.90
CA ALA A 401 -17.37 -10.00 18.91
C ALA A 401 -18.11 -8.77 18.41
N TYR A 402 -17.67 -8.15 17.33
CA TYR A 402 -18.27 -6.93 16.79
C TYR A 402 -19.04 -7.14 15.49
N ASP A 403 -19.18 -8.36 15.00
CA ASP A 403 -19.71 -8.60 13.67
C ASP A 403 -21.16 -8.17 13.52
N LYS A 404 -22.00 -8.43 14.54
CA LYS A 404 -23.39 -7.95 14.51
C LYS A 404 -23.45 -6.41 14.47
N ALA A 405 -22.70 -5.75 15.33
CA ALA A 405 -22.70 -4.29 15.41
C ALA A 405 -22.10 -3.63 14.15
N ARG A 406 -21.09 -4.25 13.54
CA ARG A 406 -20.47 -3.82 12.29
C ARG A 406 -21.39 -4.05 11.10
N TRP A 407 -22.05 -5.21 11.04
CA TRP A 407 -23.02 -5.54 10.00
C TRP A 407 -24.23 -4.60 10.04
N ASP A 408 -24.77 -4.30 11.22
CA ASP A 408 -25.89 -3.36 11.39
C ASP A 408 -25.51 -1.94 10.91
N ARG A 409 -24.25 -1.52 11.10
CA ARG A 409 -23.75 -0.19 10.70
C ARG A 409 -23.33 -0.12 9.24
N VAL A 410 -22.71 -1.19 8.72
CA VAL A 410 -22.13 -1.25 7.38
C VAL A 410 -22.46 -2.63 6.76
N PRO A 411 -23.66 -2.79 6.17
CA PRO A 411 -24.11 -4.07 5.62
C PRO A 411 -23.29 -4.63 4.43
N GLY A 412 -22.30 -3.87 3.91
CA GLY A 412 -21.42 -4.28 2.81
C GLY A 412 -20.04 -4.82 3.24
N LEU A 413 -19.82 -4.99 4.54
CA LEU A 413 -18.59 -5.63 5.02
C LEU A 413 -18.59 -7.14 4.70
N PRO A 414 -17.41 -7.75 4.48
CA PRO A 414 -17.29 -9.19 4.26
C PRO A 414 -17.40 -9.92 5.62
N ILE A 415 -18.59 -9.84 6.21
CA ILE A 415 -19.01 -10.38 7.51
C ILE A 415 -20.35 -11.06 7.28
N SER A 416 -20.56 -12.24 7.86
CA SER A 416 -21.79 -13.02 7.68
C SER A 416 -22.24 -13.64 9.00
N LEU A 417 -23.28 -13.09 9.62
CA LEU A 417 -23.89 -13.68 10.83
C LEU A 417 -24.45 -15.09 10.58
N GLU A 418 -24.90 -15.36 9.35
CA GLU A 418 -25.29 -16.71 8.94
C GLU A 418 -24.08 -17.64 8.90
N GLY A 419 -22.95 -17.17 8.35
CA GLY A 419 -21.68 -17.90 8.33
C GLY A 419 -21.17 -18.18 9.73
N ASP A 420 -21.20 -17.19 10.62
CA ASP A 420 -20.83 -17.34 12.03
C ASP A 420 -21.68 -18.42 12.71
N GLY A 421 -22.99 -18.45 12.44
CA GLY A 421 -23.90 -19.47 12.96
C GLY A 421 -23.52 -20.88 12.47
N GLN A 422 -23.29 -21.01 11.16
CA GLN A 422 -22.86 -22.28 10.55
C GLN A 422 -21.51 -22.76 11.10
N PHE A 423 -20.55 -21.85 11.29
CA PHE A 423 -19.26 -22.13 11.90
C PHE A 423 -19.41 -22.67 13.34
N LEU A 424 -20.22 -22.01 14.18
CA LEU A 424 -20.51 -22.47 15.54
C LEU A 424 -21.22 -23.84 15.55
N SER A 425 -22.15 -24.06 14.63
CA SER A 425 -22.84 -25.36 14.51
C SER A 425 -21.89 -26.48 14.08
N THR A 426 -20.93 -26.21 13.19
CA THR A 426 -19.91 -27.19 12.82
C THR A 426 -18.96 -27.48 13.98
N LEU A 427 -18.52 -26.45 14.72
CA LEU A 427 -17.71 -26.65 15.92
C LEU A 427 -18.44 -27.47 16.99
N LEU A 428 -19.74 -27.25 17.20
CA LEU A 428 -20.55 -28.08 18.08
C LEU A 428 -20.53 -29.56 17.65
N GLY A 429 -20.59 -29.83 16.35
CA GLY A 429 -20.49 -31.18 15.80
C GLY A 429 -19.12 -31.84 16.01
N LEU A 430 -18.04 -31.05 15.98
CA LEU A 430 -16.65 -31.53 16.13
C LEU A 430 -16.24 -31.70 17.60
N GLN A 431 -16.49 -30.69 18.43
CA GLN A 431 -16.03 -30.62 19.83
C GLN A 431 -17.07 -31.16 20.83
N GLY A 432 -18.34 -31.24 20.43
CA GLY A 432 -19.45 -31.49 21.33
C GLY A 432 -19.77 -30.29 22.24
N ALA A 433 -20.85 -30.40 23.01
CA ALA A 433 -21.37 -29.31 23.82
C ALA A 433 -20.38 -28.85 24.91
N ASP A 434 -19.76 -29.80 25.62
CA ASP A 434 -18.81 -29.50 26.70
C ASP A 434 -17.54 -28.83 26.18
N GLY A 435 -17.02 -29.29 25.03
CA GLY A 435 -15.83 -28.71 24.40
C GLY A 435 -16.06 -27.27 23.95
N LEU A 436 -17.14 -27.03 23.21
CA LEU A 436 -17.47 -25.68 22.74
C LEU A 436 -17.78 -24.73 23.91
N ALA A 437 -18.47 -25.22 24.96
CA ALA A 437 -18.75 -24.42 26.16
C ALA A 437 -17.46 -24.01 26.88
N LEU A 438 -16.47 -24.90 26.97
CA LEU A 438 -15.17 -24.60 27.54
C LEU A 438 -14.48 -23.48 26.75
N ARG A 439 -14.38 -23.60 25.42
CA ARG A 439 -13.68 -22.62 24.57
C ARG A 439 -14.33 -21.24 24.55
N LEU A 440 -15.66 -21.20 24.46
CA LEU A 440 -16.38 -19.93 24.61
C LEU A 440 -16.19 -19.35 26.01
N GLY A 441 -16.22 -20.18 27.06
CA GLY A 441 -15.99 -19.78 28.44
C GLY A 441 -14.59 -19.15 28.66
N GLU A 442 -13.55 -19.75 28.07
CA GLU A 442 -12.18 -19.22 28.08
C GLU A 442 -12.12 -17.82 27.44
N SER A 443 -12.76 -17.64 26.27
CA SER A 443 -12.85 -16.34 25.60
C SER A 443 -13.55 -15.29 26.49
N PHE A 444 -14.71 -15.62 27.08
CA PHE A 444 -15.40 -14.72 28.01
C PHE A 444 -14.54 -14.36 29.23
N GLN A 445 -13.80 -15.30 29.81
CA GLN A 445 -12.94 -15.04 30.98
C GLN A 445 -11.71 -14.19 30.65
N VAL A 446 -11.00 -14.52 29.57
CA VAL A 446 -9.78 -13.80 29.18
C VAL A 446 -10.12 -12.37 28.78
N TYR A 447 -11.08 -12.18 27.88
CA TYR A 447 -11.46 -10.85 27.43
C TYR A 447 -12.23 -10.06 28.48
N GLY A 448 -12.93 -10.73 29.41
CA GLY A 448 -13.54 -10.08 30.55
C GLY A 448 -12.51 -9.44 31.48
N ARG A 449 -11.41 -10.15 31.76
CA ARG A 449 -10.28 -9.58 32.50
C ARG A 449 -9.62 -8.42 31.75
N ARG A 450 -9.36 -8.59 30.44
CA ARG A 450 -8.79 -7.52 29.60
C ARG A 450 -9.68 -6.26 29.59
N ALA A 451 -11.00 -6.42 29.53
CA ALA A 451 -11.94 -5.30 29.61
C ALA A 451 -11.94 -4.63 31.00
N ALA A 452 -11.91 -5.42 32.08
CA ALA A 452 -11.83 -4.90 33.45
C ALA A 452 -10.53 -4.14 33.73
N ASP A 453 -9.42 -4.60 33.15
CA ASP A 453 -8.10 -3.97 33.24
C ASP A 453 -7.93 -2.76 32.29
N GLY A 454 -8.97 -2.41 31.52
CA GLY A 454 -8.95 -1.30 30.56
C GLY A 454 -8.07 -1.55 29.33
N GLN A 455 -7.69 -2.80 29.08
CA GLN A 455 -6.94 -3.22 27.89
C GLN A 455 -7.85 -3.44 26.67
N MET A 456 -9.16 -3.50 26.88
CA MET A 456 -10.17 -3.63 25.84
C MET A 456 -11.41 -2.80 26.16
N ASP A 457 -12.26 -2.58 25.16
CA ASP A 457 -13.55 -1.90 25.33
C ASP A 457 -14.40 -2.62 26.40
N ALA A 458 -14.98 -1.84 27.31
CA ALA A 458 -15.88 -2.33 28.34
C ALA A 458 -17.14 -3.00 27.76
N GLU A 459 -17.54 -2.65 26.54
CA GLU A 459 -18.67 -3.26 25.84
C GLU A 459 -18.34 -4.63 25.20
N PHE A 460 -17.07 -5.07 25.19
CA PHE A 460 -16.65 -6.26 24.44
C PHE A 460 -17.51 -7.50 24.74
N LEU A 461 -17.71 -7.84 26.03
CA LEU A 461 -18.46 -9.06 26.39
C LEU A 461 -19.94 -8.97 25.99
N SER A 462 -20.55 -7.79 26.10
CA SER A 462 -21.93 -7.59 25.63
C SER A 462 -22.03 -7.75 24.12
N ARG A 463 -21.10 -7.15 23.36
CA ARG A 463 -21.07 -7.26 21.90
C ARG A 463 -20.82 -8.68 21.43
N TYR A 464 -19.90 -9.37 22.12
CA TYR A 464 -19.58 -10.75 21.82
C TYR A 464 -20.79 -11.66 21.99
N ARG A 465 -21.46 -11.57 23.15
CA ARG A 465 -22.68 -12.32 23.41
C ARG A 465 -23.79 -11.98 22.41
N GLU A 466 -24.05 -10.70 22.17
CA GLU A 466 -25.05 -10.25 21.20
C GLU A 466 -24.80 -10.83 19.80
N THR A 467 -23.53 -10.90 19.38
CA THR A 467 -23.18 -11.47 18.09
C THR A 467 -23.40 -12.98 18.05
N LEU A 468 -22.95 -13.73 19.06
CA LEU A 468 -23.17 -15.18 19.13
C LEU A 468 -24.67 -15.53 19.11
N GLU A 469 -25.48 -14.82 19.90
CA GLU A 469 -26.94 -15.02 19.93
C GLU A 469 -27.58 -14.67 18.58
N ALA A 470 -27.15 -13.58 17.94
CA ALA A 470 -27.63 -13.20 16.61
C ALA A 470 -27.26 -14.24 15.55
N ALA A 471 -26.02 -14.73 15.54
CA ALA A 471 -25.53 -15.73 14.60
C ALA A 471 -26.33 -17.04 14.70
N VAL A 472 -26.57 -17.51 15.93
CA VAL A 472 -27.36 -18.74 16.19
C VAL A 472 -28.80 -18.62 15.69
N SER A 473 -29.39 -17.41 15.68
CA SER A 473 -30.75 -17.19 15.18
C SER A 473 -30.92 -17.49 13.68
N PHE A 474 -29.83 -17.47 12.89
CA PHE A 474 -29.84 -17.81 11.46
C PHE A 474 -29.81 -19.32 11.19
N LEU A 475 -29.51 -20.15 12.20
CA LEU A 475 -29.42 -21.59 11.99
C LEU A 475 -30.78 -22.22 11.65
N PRO A 476 -30.87 -23.07 10.62
CA PRO A 476 -32.13 -23.68 10.22
C PRO A 476 -32.60 -24.80 11.19
N ASP A 477 -31.67 -25.50 11.85
CA ASP A 477 -32.00 -26.58 12.77
C ASP A 477 -32.32 -26.04 14.18
N ALA A 478 -33.55 -26.29 14.64
CA ALA A 478 -34.01 -25.85 15.95
C ALA A 478 -33.26 -26.55 17.10
N GLY A 479 -32.84 -27.81 16.91
CA GLY A 479 -32.10 -28.56 17.93
C GLY A 479 -30.71 -27.97 18.18
N ALA A 480 -29.93 -27.78 17.11
CA ALA A 480 -28.64 -27.10 17.18
C ALA A 480 -28.76 -25.68 17.74
N ARG A 481 -29.82 -24.95 17.36
CA ARG A 481 -30.09 -23.60 17.89
C ARG A 481 -30.28 -23.60 19.42
N GLU A 482 -31.18 -24.43 19.93
CA GLU A 482 -31.45 -24.53 21.37
C GLU A 482 -30.22 -24.99 22.18
N GLU A 483 -29.40 -25.89 21.62
CA GLU A 483 -28.16 -26.32 22.25
C GLU A 483 -27.13 -25.19 22.31
N LEU A 484 -26.90 -24.48 21.20
CA LEU A 484 -25.94 -23.37 21.14
C LEU A 484 -26.36 -22.20 22.04
N GLU A 485 -27.65 -21.85 22.08
CA GLU A 485 -28.17 -20.85 23.02
C GLU A 485 -27.87 -21.21 24.47
N ARG A 486 -28.04 -22.49 24.86
CA ARG A 486 -27.67 -22.98 26.20
C ARG A 486 -26.16 -22.88 26.46
N ILE A 487 -25.34 -23.30 25.51
CA ILE A 487 -23.88 -23.25 25.60
C ILE A 487 -23.39 -21.81 25.80
N ILE A 488 -23.88 -20.87 24.98
CA ILE A 488 -23.52 -19.44 25.06
C ILE A 488 -23.92 -18.87 26.43
N ALA A 489 -25.12 -19.19 26.93
CA ALA A 489 -25.57 -18.74 28.23
C ALA A 489 -24.70 -19.28 29.38
N LEU A 490 -24.26 -20.55 29.31
CA LEU A 490 -23.36 -21.15 30.28
C LEU A 490 -21.97 -20.51 30.25
N ALA A 491 -21.39 -20.35 29.07
CA ALA A 491 -20.08 -19.74 28.86
C ALA A 491 -20.03 -18.29 29.41
N ALA A 492 -21.06 -17.49 29.12
CA ALA A 492 -21.16 -16.11 29.60
C ALA A 492 -21.30 -16.02 31.14
N GLN A 493 -21.96 -17.00 31.78
CA GLN A 493 -22.08 -17.05 33.24
C GLN A 493 -20.75 -17.43 33.91
N ALA A 494 -20.02 -18.40 33.35
CA ALA A 494 -18.70 -18.82 33.83
C ALA A 494 -17.64 -17.71 33.67
N GLY A 495 -17.78 -16.85 32.67
CA GLY A 495 -16.97 -15.65 32.47
C GLY A 495 -17.12 -14.60 33.58
N ASN A 496 -18.35 -14.36 34.03
CA ASN A 496 -18.67 -13.34 35.03
C ASN A 496 -18.35 -13.74 36.48
N ALA A 497 -18.17 -15.04 36.76
CA ALA A 497 -17.92 -15.56 38.10
C ALA A 497 -16.44 -15.54 38.51
N GLY A 498 -15.52 -15.22 37.58
CA GLY A 498 -14.06 -15.20 37.80
C GLY A 498 -13.43 -13.80 37.90
N GLY A 499 -14.24 -12.75 37.99
CA GLY A 499 -13.82 -11.35 38.16
C GLY A 499 -13.58 -10.94 39.62
#